data_AF-D6ZDS7-F1
#
_entry.id   AF-D6ZDS7-F1
#
_cell.length_a   1.000
_cell.length_b   1.000
_cell.length_c   1.000
_cell.angle_alpha   90.00
_cell.angle_beta   90.00
_cell.angle_gamma   90.00
#
_symmetry.space_group_name_H-M   'P 1'
#
loop_
_entity.id
_entity.type
_entity.pdbx_description
1 polymer ?
#
loop_
_entity_poly.entity_id
_entity_poly.type
_entity_poly.pdbx_seq_one_letter_code
_entity_poly.pdbx_strand_id
1 'polypeptide(L)'
;MAVHRGQWRGYQDVGPAVKRFEYMDRMDVEEADQFAAARQRAEAYQQSLPPIEPDRVVEMDGRQVKVYENEKAREMARRDLEAKAIRGGRR
;
A
#
# COMPACT_ATOMS: atom_id res chain seq x y z
N MET A 1 41.95 54.93 18.07
CA MET A 1 40.95 55.23 17.02
C MET A 1 40.62 53.93 16.30
N ALA A 2 39.33 53.69 16.09
CA ALA A 2 38.73 52.38 15.89
C ALA A 2 39.04 51.75 14.52
N VAL A 3 39.31 50.45 14.53
CA VAL A 3 39.48 49.61 13.35
C VAL A 3 38.07 49.23 12.86
N HIS A 4 37.61 49.82 11.77
CA HIS A 4 36.35 49.44 11.15
C HIS A 4 36.49 48.02 10.56
N ARG A 5 35.94 47.04 11.27
CA ARG A 5 35.71 45.69 10.74
C ARG A 5 34.63 45.79 9.65
N GLY A 6 35.08 45.94 8.40
CA GLY A 6 34.24 45.73 7.23
C GLY A 6 33.80 44.28 7.16
N GLN A 7 32.62 44.01 7.72
CA GLN A 7 31.94 42.72 7.69
C GLN A 7 31.56 42.44 6.22
N TRP A 8 32.31 41.56 5.55
CA TRP A 8 31.90 40.97 4.28
C TRP A 8 30.66 40.11 4.53
N ARG A 9 29.47 40.70 4.33
CA ARG A 9 28.23 39.93 4.12
C ARG A 9 28.34 39.29 2.75
N GLY A 10 28.92 38.10 2.69
CA GLY A 10 28.68 37.18 1.59
C GLY A 10 27.18 36.92 1.54
N TYR A 11 26.49 37.56 0.59
CA TYR A 11 25.19 37.09 0.15
C TYR A 11 25.45 35.73 -0.50
N GLN A 12 25.26 34.66 0.28
CA GLN A 12 25.11 33.35 -0.29
C GLN A 12 23.68 33.30 -0.80
N ASP A 13 23.54 33.44 -2.12
CA ASP A 13 22.32 33.22 -2.87
C ASP A 13 21.91 31.75 -2.65
N VAL A 14 21.22 31.48 -1.55
CA VAL A 14 20.49 30.23 -1.35
C VAL A 14 19.23 30.33 -2.20
N GLY A 15 19.43 30.11 -3.51
CA GLY A 15 18.33 29.99 -4.47
C GLY A 15 17.25 29.01 -3.99
N PRO A 16 16.04 29.05 -4.56
CA PRO A 16 14.88 28.29 -4.07
C PRO A 16 14.96 26.76 -4.36
N ALA A 17 16.10 26.14 -4.10
CA ALA A 17 16.43 24.77 -4.51
C ALA A 17 16.44 23.73 -3.36
N VAL A 18 16.02 24.08 -2.14
CA VAL A 18 16.06 23.15 -0.98
C VAL A 18 14.68 22.86 -0.39
N LYS A 19 13.61 22.89 -1.18
CA LYS A 19 12.26 22.55 -0.68
C LYS A 19 11.43 21.62 -1.59
N ARG A 20 12.07 20.91 -2.53
CA ARG A 20 11.33 20.03 -3.45
C ARG A 20 11.57 18.54 -3.27
N PHE A 21 12.68 18.12 -2.65
CA PHE A 21 13.01 16.69 -2.54
C PHE A 21 12.61 16.05 -1.19
N GLU A 22 12.71 16.76 -0.06
CA GLU A 22 12.32 16.20 1.25
C GLU A 22 10.80 15.96 1.42
N TYR A 23 9.96 16.57 0.58
CA TYR A 23 8.52 16.35 0.60
C TYR A 23 8.06 15.12 -0.21
N MET A 24 8.86 14.63 -1.17
CA MET A 24 8.50 13.44 -1.93
C MET A 24 8.72 12.16 -1.13
N ASP A 25 9.82 12.07 -0.37
CA ASP A 25 10.10 10.90 0.48
C ASP A 25 9.08 10.73 1.62
N ARG A 26 8.50 11.81 2.15
CA ARG A 26 7.45 11.71 3.20
C ARG A 26 6.09 11.28 2.65
N MET A 27 5.76 11.63 1.41
CA MET A 27 4.53 11.14 0.75
C MET A 27 4.60 9.63 0.53
N ASP A 28 5.77 9.11 0.15
CA ASP A 28 5.97 7.67 -0.12
C ASP A 28 5.78 6.80 1.14
N VAL A 29 6.17 7.31 2.32
CA VAL A 29 5.98 6.61 3.59
C VAL A 29 4.51 6.59 4.02
N GLU A 30 3.79 7.71 3.92
CA GLU A 30 2.36 7.76 4.27
C GLU A 30 1.50 6.91 3.31
N GLU A 31 1.87 6.83 2.04
CA GLU A 31 1.18 5.99 1.05
C GLU A 31 1.48 4.50 1.30
N ALA A 32 2.73 4.14 1.59
CA ALA A 32 3.13 2.78 1.98
C ALA A 32 2.42 2.30 3.25
N ASP A 33 2.28 3.15 4.27
CA ASP A 33 1.55 2.85 5.50
C ASP A 33 0.06 2.60 5.24
N GLN A 34 -0.56 3.38 4.34
CA GLN A 34 -1.94 3.17 3.92
C GLN A 34 -2.13 1.84 3.17
N PHE A 35 -1.20 1.48 2.29
CA PHE A 35 -1.22 0.17 1.62
C PHE A 35 -1.04 -0.98 2.61
N ALA A 36 -0.15 -0.85 3.58
CA ALA A 36 0.06 -1.84 4.63
C ALA A 36 -1.20 -2.02 5.50
N ALA A 37 -1.82 -0.92 5.93
CA ALA A 37 -3.07 -0.95 6.69
C ALA A 37 -4.23 -1.56 5.88
N ALA A 38 -4.35 -1.20 4.60
CA ALA A 38 -5.39 -1.74 3.71
C ALA A 38 -5.20 -3.25 3.46
N ARG A 39 -3.95 -3.71 3.34
CA ARG A 39 -3.61 -5.14 3.25
C ARG A 39 -4.01 -5.89 4.52
N GLN A 40 -3.66 -5.37 5.70
CA GLN A 40 -4.04 -5.98 6.98
C GLN A 40 -5.57 -6.10 7.12
N ARG A 41 -6.33 -5.07 6.71
CA ARG A 41 -7.80 -5.10 6.73
C ARG A 41 -8.37 -6.15 5.77
N ALA A 42 -7.81 -6.27 4.57
CA ALA A 42 -8.23 -7.29 3.61
C ALA A 42 -7.93 -8.70 4.11
N GLU A 43 -6.76 -8.92 4.74
CA GLU A 43 -6.40 -10.20 5.35
C GLU A 43 -7.31 -10.54 6.53
N ALA A 44 -7.60 -9.58 7.41
CA ALA A 44 -8.53 -9.76 8.52
C ALA A 44 -9.95 -10.10 8.05
N TYR A 45 -10.43 -9.46 6.97
CA TYR A 45 -11.71 -9.78 6.35
C TYR A 45 -11.72 -11.21 5.78
N GLN A 46 -10.64 -11.65 5.12
CA GLN A 46 -10.56 -13.02 4.61
C GLN A 46 -10.56 -14.06 5.74
N GLN A 47 -9.91 -13.76 6.87
CA GLN A 47 -9.87 -14.65 8.03
C GLN A 47 -11.18 -14.71 8.82
N SER A 48 -11.99 -13.65 8.81
CA SER A 48 -13.27 -13.63 9.53
C SER A 48 -14.37 -14.39 8.81
N LEU A 49 -14.21 -14.65 7.51
CA LEU A 49 -15.19 -15.40 6.73
C LEU A 49 -15.06 -16.91 6.96
N PRO A 50 -16.18 -17.65 7.02
CA PRO A 50 -16.15 -19.10 7.12
C PRO A 50 -15.50 -19.71 5.87
N PRO A 51 -14.68 -20.77 6.02
CA PRO A 51 -14.05 -21.42 4.88
C PRO A 51 -15.11 -22.02 3.95
N ILE A 52 -14.91 -21.84 2.64
CA ILE A 52 -15.74 -22.50 1.61
C ILE A 52 -15.07 -23.82 1.24
N GLU A 53 -15.80 -24.92 1.38
CA GLU A 53 -15.33 -26.25 0.97
C GLU A 53 -15.24 -26.34 -0.56
N PRO A 54 -14.07 -26.70 -1.13
CA PRO A 54 -13.92 -26.85 -2.56
C PRO A 54 -14.73 -28.05 -3.07
N ASP A 55 -15.23 -27.96 -4.30
CA ASP A 55 -15.96 -29.06 -4.93
C ASP A 55 -15.02 -30.21 -5.33
N ARG A 56 -13.80 -29.85 -5.72
CA ARG A 56 -12.72 -30.81 -6.00
C ARG A 56 -11.37 -30.19 -5.72
N VAL A 57 -10.40 -31.05 -5.41
CA VAL A 57 -8.98 -30.68 -5.36
C VAL A 57 -8.30 -31.46 -6.46
N VAL A 58 -7.69 -30.74 -7.40
CA VAL A 58 -6.96 -31.32 -8.54
C VAL A 58 -5.48 -31.12 -8.31
N GLU A 59 -4.68 -32.16 -8.50
CA GLU A 59 -3.24 -32.02 -8.49
C GLU A 59 -2.74 -31.68 -9.90
N MET A 60 -2.04 -30.55 -10.03
CA MET A 60 -1.42 -30.08 -11.26
C MET A 60 0.03 -29.67 -10.96
N ASP A 61 0.99 -30.21 -11.71
CA ASP A 61 2.42 -29.90 -11.55
C ASP A 61 2.95 -30.09 -10.12
N GLY A 62 2.46 -31.12 -9.41
CA GLY A 62 2.80 -31.40 -8.01
C GLY A 62 2.20 -30.38 -7.01
N ARG A 63 1.23 -29.58 -7.44
CA ARG A 63 0.52 -28.60 -6.60
C ARG A 63 -0.96 -28.92 -6.53
N GLN A 64 -1.55 -28.78 -5.35
CA GLN A 64 -2.98 -28.95 -5.15
C GLN A 64 -3.73 -27.66 -5.49
N VAL A 65 -4.60 -27.73 -6.48
CA VAL A 65 -5.49 -26.66 -6.93
C VAL A 65 -6.89 -26.97 -6.44
N LYS A 66 -7.43 -26.09 -5.59
CA LYS A 66 -8.83 -26.14 -5.15
C LYS A 66 -9.71 -25.57 -6.25
N VAL A 67 -10.67 -26.34 -6.74
CA VAL A 67 -11.62 -25.91 -7.77
C VAL A 67 -12.98 -25.72 -7.12
N TYR A 68 -13.58 -24.58 -7.44
CA TYR A 68 -14.91 -24.18 -7.00
C TYR A 68 -15.78 -24.04 -8.23
N GLU A 69 -17.01 -24.56 -8.19
CA GLU A 69 -17.94 -24.54 -9.30
C GLU A 69 -19.23 -23.81 -8.91
N ASN A 70 -19.97 -23.33 -9.92
CA ASN A 70 -21.31 -22.74 -9.78
C ASN A 70 -21.41 -21.67 -8.68
N GLU A 71 -22.23 -21.92 -7.64
CA GLU A 71 -22.51 -20.96 -6.57
C GLU A 71 -21.28 -20.65 -5.73
N LYS A 72 -20.47 -21.66 -5.40
CA LYS A 72 -19.22 -21.48 -4.64
C LYS A 72 -18.20 -20.67 -5.43
N ALA A 73 -18.13 -20.86 -6.74
CA ALA A 73 -17.28 -20.04 -7.61
C ALA A 73 -17.71 -18.56 -7.60
N ARG A 74 -19.02 -18.30 -7.67
CA ARG A 74 -19.57 -16.94 -7.58
C ARG A 74 -19.31 -16.31 -6.22
N GLU A 75 -19.45 -17.09 -5.14
CA GLU A 75 -19.17 -16.62 -3.79
C GLU A 75 -17.68 -16.28 -3.60
N MET A 76 -16.77 -17.13 -4.07
CA MET A 76 -15.33 -16.87 -4.06
C MET A 76 -14.99 -15.58 -4.84
N ALA A 77 -15.57 -15.41 -6.04
CA ALA A 77 -15.36 -14.20 -6.84
C ALA A 77 -15.89 -12.96 -6.13
N ARG A 78 -17.04 -13.04 -5.47
CA ARG A 78 -17.60 -11.93 -4.67
C ARG A 78 -16.70 -11.56 -3.49
N ARG A 79 -16.22 -12.55 -2.73
CA ARG A 79 -15.32 -12.34 -1.59
C ARG A 79 -13.99 -11.71 -2.02
N ASP A 80 -13.44 -12.13 -3.17
CA ASP A 80 -12.23 -11.54 -3.74
C ASP A 80 -12.44 -10.08 -4.18
N LEU A 81 -13.59 -9.77 -4.80
CA LEU A 81 -13.96 -8.40 -5.14
C LEU A 81 -14.11 -7.51 -3.90
N GLU A 82 -14.73 -8.02 -2.83
CA GLU A 82 -14.87 -7.30 -1.57
C GLU A 82 -13.50 -7.06 -0.91
N ALA A 83 -12.63 -8.07 -0.85
CA ALA A 83 -11.27 -7.92 -0.33
C ALA A 83 -10.43 -6.91 -1.15
N LYS A 84 -10.56 -6.93 -2.49
CA LYS A 84 -9.94 -5.95 -3.37
C LYS A 84 -10.49 -4.55 -3.15
N ALA A 85 -11.79 -4.40 -2.92
CA ALA A 85 -12.40 -3.09 -2.62
C ALA A 85 -11.92 -2.53 -1.27
N ILE A 86 -11.72 -3.39 -0.25
CA ILE A 86 -11.12 -2.99 1.03
C ILE A 86 -9.68 -2.53 0.82
N ARG A 87 -8.90 -3.28 0.03
CA ARG A 87 -7.51 -2.92 -0.31
C ARG A 87 -7.42 -1.62 -1.11
N GLY A 88 -8.32 -1.43 -2.06
CA GLY A 88 -8.40 -0.23 -2.91
C GLY A 88 -8.96 1.00 -2.21
N GLY A 89 -9.30 0.90 -0.91
CA GLY A 89 -9.76 2.04 -0.13
C GLY A 89 -11.03 2.66 -0.70
N ARG A 90 -12.09 1.85 -0.87
CA ARG A 90 -13.38 2.32 -1.41
C ARG A 90 -13.82 3.63 -0.72
N ARG A 91 -13.69 4.74 -1.47
CA ARG A 91 -14.43 6.00 -1.27
C ARG A 91 -15.83 5.85 -1.85
#